data_AF-A0A0H5AAB8-F1
#
_entry.id   AF-A0A0H5AAB8-F1
#
_cell.length_a   1.000
_cell.length_b   1.000
_cell.length_c   1.000
_cell.angle_alpha   90.00
_cell.angle_beta   90.00
_cell.angle_gamma   90.00
#
_symmetry.space_group_name_H-M   'P 1'
#
loop_
_entity.id
_entity.type
_entity.pdbx_description
1 polymer ?
#
loop_
_entity_poly.entity_id
_entity_poly.type
_entity_poly.pdbx_seq_one_letter_code
_entity_poly.pdbx_strand_id
1 'polypeptide(L)' 'MKQRTRRLLIIAGAVLALVVIVSSIANRGACSYYGYQLDRETRYAPFVGCMVKTSNGWALRSELRTTQQ' A
#
# COMPACT_ATOMS: atom_id res chain seq x y z
N MET A 1 -7.92 38.74 0.94
CA MET A 1 -7.00 37.67 1.40
C MET A 1 -7.70 36.34 1.73
N LYS A 2 -8.86 36.33 2.43
CA LYS A 2 -9.62 35.11 2.82
C LYS A 2 -9.90 34.09 1.70
N GLN A 3 -10.27 34.53 0.49
CA GLN A 3 -10.57 33.61 -0.62
C GLN A 3 -9.34 32.91 -1.21
N ARG A 4 -8.19 33.59 -1.29
CA ARG A 4 -6.95 32.98 -1.80
C ARG A 4 -6.49 31.85 -0.89
N THR A 5 -6.50 32.08 0.43
CA THR A 5 -6.19 31.05 1.44
C THR A 5 -7.15 29.87 1.35
N ARG A 6 -8.47 30.11 1.19
CA ARG A 6 -9.45 29.02 1.04
C ARG A 6 -9.22 28.19 -0.22
N ARG A 7 -8.90 28.80 -1.35
CA ARG A 7 -8.54 28.09 -2.60
C ARG A 7 -7.27 27.26 -2.42
N LEU A 8 -6.24 27.82 -1.77
CA LEU A 8 -5.00 27.10 -1.49
C LEU A 8 -5.23 25.88 -0.60
N LEU A 9 -6.07 26.00 0.45
CA LEU A 9 -6.42 24.87 1.31
C LEU A 9 -7.19 23.77 0.56
N ILE A 10 -8.10 24.14 -0.33
CA ILE A 10 -8.84 23.17 -1.17
C ILE A 10 -7.88 22.42 -2.10
N ILE A 11 -6.98 23.15 -2.77
CA ILE A 11 -5.99 22.55 -3.67
C ILE A 11 -5.05 21.63 -2.88
N ALA A 12 -4.53 22.09 -1.74
CA ALA A 12 -3.67 21.29 -0.89
C ALA A 12 -4.38 20.01 -0.39
N GLY A 13 -5.64 20.12 0.03
CA GLY A 13 -6.45 18.97 0.43
C GLY A 13 -6.68 17.98 -0.71
N ALA A 14 -6.97 18.47 -1.92
CA ALA A 14 -7.15 17.64 -3.11
C ALA A 14 -5.85 16.91 -3.50
N VAL A 15 -4.71 17.59 -3.45
CA VAL A 15 -3.40 16.99 -3.72
C VAL A 15 -3.08 15.90 -2.70
N LEU A 16 -3.28 16.16 -1.40
CA LEU A 16 -3.06 15.16 -0.35
C LEU A 16 -3.94 13.92 -0.55
N ALA A 17 -5.23 14.12 -0.85
CA ALA A 17 -6.14 13.02 -1.13
C ALA A 17 -5.67 12.18 -2.34
N LEU A 18 -5.25 12.85 -3.42
CA LEU A 18 -4.75 12.17 -4.61
C LEU A 18 -3.48 11.36 -4.32
N VAL A 19 -2.54 11.90 -3.55
CA VAL A 19 -1.33 11.19 -3.13
C VAL A 19 -1.70 9.92 -2.36
N VAL A 20 -2.60 10.01 -1.37
CA VAL A 20 -3.02 8.84 -0.58
C VAL A 20 -3.67 7.77 -1.45
N ILE A 21 -4.53 8.16 -2.40
CA ILE A 21 -5.18 7.23 -3.33
C ILE A 21 -4.15 6.52 -4.20
N VAL A 22 -3.25 7.28 -4.83
CA VAL A 22 -2.20 6.73 -5.71
C VAL A 22 -1.29 5.79 -4.94
N SER A 23 -0.85 6.16 -3.74
CA SER A 23 -0.02 5.30 -2.89
C SER A 23 -0.74 4.00 -2.51
N SER A 24 -2.04 4.05 -2.20
CA SER A 24 -2.85 2.87 -1.89
C SER A 24 -2.94 1.90 -3.07
N ILE A 25 -3.19 2.43 -4.28
CA ILE A 25 -3.24 1.62 -5.51
C ILE A 25 -1.87 1.02 -5.80
N ALA A 26 -0.81 1.81 -5.72
CA ALA A 26 0.56 1.35 -5.96
C ALA A 26 0.96 0.22 -4.99
N ASN A 27 0.65 0.34 -3.70
CA ASN A 27 0.95 -0.67 -2.70
C ASN A 27 0.19 -1.99 -2.94
N ARG A 28 -1.09 -1.89 -3.33
CA ARG A 28 -1.90 -3.08 -3.69
C ARG A 28 -1.37 -3.75 -4.96
N GLY A 29 -1.07 -2.96 -6.00
CA GLY A 29 -0.49 -3.44 -7.24
C GLY A 29 0.86 -4.12 -7.03
N ALA A 30 1.76 -3.50 -6.26
CA ALA A 30 3.05 -4.07 -5.91
C ALA A 30 2.94 -5.38 -5.12
N CYS A 31 1.91 -5.51 -4.25
CA CYS A 31 1.65 -6.76 -3.53
C CYS A 31 1.18 -7.87 -4.47
N SER A 32 0.21 -7.58 -5.34
CA SER A 32 -0.29 -8.53 -6.33
C SER A 32 0.81 -8.97 -7.30
N TYR A 33 1.63 -8.02 -7.75
CA TYR A 33 2.74 -8.30 -8.65
C TYR A 33 3.82 -9.18 -7.99
N TYR A 34 4.09 -8.98 -6.70
CA TYR A 34 4.99 -9.84 -5.94
C TYR A 34 4.50 -11.29 -5.88
N GLY A 35 3.19 -11.51 -5.67
CA GLY A 35 2.59 -12.84 -5.70
C GLY A 35 2.70 -13.51 -7.07
N TYR A 36 2.42 -12.75 -8.13
CA TYR A 36 2.54 -13.21 -9.51
C TYR A 36 3.98 -13.63 -9.87
N GLN A 37 4.99 -12.83 -9.48
CA GLN A 37 6.39 -13.11 -9.84
C GLN A 37 6.99 -14.33 -9.14
N LEU A 38 6.48 -14.69 -7.96
CA LEU A 38 7.07 -15.73 -7.11
C LEU A 38 6.15 -16.95 -6.93
N ASP A 39 5.08 -17.04 -7.71
CA ASP A 39 4.01 -18.04 -7.58
C ASP A 39 3.53 -18.20 -6.13
N ARG A 40 3.34 -17.06 -5.43
CA ARG A 40 2.85 -17.03 -4.05
C ARG A 40 1.46 -16.48 -3.96
N GLU A 41 0.64 -17.09 -3.11
CA GLU A 41 -0.64 -16.49 -2.72
C GLU A 41 -0.38 -15.23 -1.86
N THR A 42 -0.82 -14.08 -2.36
CA THR A 42 -0.66 -12.78 -1.69
C THR A 42 -1.99 -12.08 -1.51
N ARG A 43 -2.12 -11.31 -0.42
CA ARG A 43 -3.27 -10.41 -0.21
C ARG A 43 -2.81 -9.12 0.44
N TYR A 44 -3.50 -8.02 0.12
CA TYR A 44 -3.25 -6.72 0.73
C TYR A 44 -4.28 -6.44 1.83
N ALA A 45 -3.82 -6.14 3.04
CA ALA A 45 -4.65 -5.70 4.15
C ALA A 45 -4.41 -4.20 4.42
N PRO A 46 -5.47 -3.35 4.50
CA PRO A 46 -5.32 -1.94 4.84
C PRO A 46 -4.55 -1.76 6.15
N PHE A 47 -3.64 -0.78 6.20
CA PHE A 47 -2.77 -0.45 7.35
C PHE A 47 -1.76 -1.52 7.78
N VAL A 48 -1.90 -2.77 7.34
CA VAL A 48 -0.95 -3.87 7.60
C VAL A 48 0.05 -4.02 6.45
N GLY A 49 -0.43 -3.92 5.21
CA GLY A 49 0.39 -4.02 4.00
C GLY A 49 0.24 -5.36 3.28
N CYS A 50 1.31 -5.79 2.60
CA CYS A 50 1.30 -6.99 1.77
C CYS A 50 1.56 -8.24 2.61
N MET A 51 0.59 -9.15 2.62
CA MET A 51 0.69 -10.46 3.28
C MET A 51 0.87 -11.56 2.25
N VAL A 52 1.62 -12.59 2.63
CA VAL A 52 1.93 -13.76 1.81
C VAL A 52 1.55 -15.00 2.58
N LYS A 53 0.95 -15.98 1.90
CA LYS A 53 0.62 -17.27 2.50
C LYS A 53 1.89 -18.09 2.72
N THR A 54 1.99 -18.67 3.91
CA THR A 54 3.04 -19.57 4.37
C THR A 54 2.39 -20.83 4.93
N SER A 55 3.20 -21.84 5.28
CA SER A 55 2.72 -23.06 5.96
C SER A 55 1.99 -22.76 7.29
N ASN A 56 2.41 -21.70 7.99
CA ASN A 56 1.86 -21.32 9.30
C ASN A 56 0.77 -20.24 9.23
N GLY A 57 0.33 -19.87 8.01
CA GLY A 57 -0.70 -18.85 7.79
C GLY A 57 -0.18 -17.63 7.01
N TRP A 58 -0.78 -16.46 7.25
CA TRP A 58 -0.45 -15.23 6.54
C TRP A 58 0.63 -14.44 7.26
N ALA A 59 1.81 -14.31 6.64
CA ALA A 59 2.92 -13.51 7.17
C ALA A 59 3.08 -12.21 6.38
N LEU A 60 3.58 -11.15 7.01
CA LEU A 60 3.92 -9.93 6.27
C LEU A 60 5.11 -10.19 5.35
N ARG A 61 5.08 -9.59 4.15
CA ARG A 61 6.21 -9.66 3.21
C ARG A 61 7.54 -9.20 3.84
N SER A 62 7.51 -8.23 4.75
CA SER A 62 8.70 -7.75 5.48
C SER A 62 9.30 -8.80 6.41
N GLU A 63 8.48 -9.66 7.02
CA GLU A 63 8.90 -10.70 7.97
C GLU A 63 9.47 -11.94 7.26
N LEU A 64 9.10 -12.14 5.99
CA LEU A 64 9.65 -13.22 5.16
C LEU A 64 11.11 -13.00 4.79
N ARG A 65 11.59 -11.74 4.79
CA ARG A 65 13.00 -11.43 4.51
C ARG A 65 13.92 -11.84 5.63
N THR A 66 13.45 -11.81 6.88
CA THR A 66 14.21 -12.27 8.05
C THR A 66 14.06 -13.77 8.28
N THR A 67 13.02 -14.37 7.71
CA THR A 67 12.77 -15.81 7.72
C THR A 67 13.23 -16.43 6.40
N GLN A 68 14.48 -16.19 6.02
CA GLN A 68 15.12 -16.99 4.97
C GLN A 68 15.48 -18.33 5.63
N GLN A 69 14.63 -19.35 5.43
CA GLN A 69 15.04 -20.75 5.62
C GLN A 69 15.91 -21.19 4.45
#